data_AF-A0A1E4RQW2-F1
#
_entry.id   AF-A0A1E4RQW2-F1
#
_cell.length_a   1.000
_cell.length_b   1.000
_cell.length_c   1.000
_cell.angle_alpha   90.00
_cell.angle_beta   90.00
_cell.angle_gamma   90.00
#
_symmetry.space_group_name_H-M   'P 1'
#
loop_
_entity.id
_entity.type
_entity.pdbx_description
1 polymer ?
#
loop_
_entity_poly.entity_id
_entity_poly.type
_entity_poly.pdbx_seq_one_letter_code
_entity_poly.pdbx_strand_id
1 'polypeptide(L)'
;MASIECSLPPCQYVHPRFSNSEEYELHVLTLHSFICKECNKRFPSEKILEIHIDENHNPFFVIQREKGHKIYQCFDCEKKCMDRKKRRLHMIDKHGYPKEYNFRIIDYGIKSV
;
A
#
# COMPACT_ATOMS: atom_id res chain seq x y z
N MET A 1 -1.37 33.12 -17.05
CA MET A 1 -1.43 31.68 -17.35
C MET A 1 -1.82 30.96 -16.08
N ALA A 2 -2.86 30.14 -16.08
CA ALA A 2 -3.27 29.39 -14.90
C ALA A 2 -2.29 28.23 -14.68
N SER A 3 -1.57 28.24 -13.56
CA SER A 3 -0.70 27.13 -13.14
C SER A 3 -1.47 26.20 -12.20
N ILE A 4 -1.36 24.90 -12.41
CA ILE A 4 -1.98 23.87 -11.57
C ILE A 4 -1.01 23.56 -10.43
N GLU A 5 -1.47 23.61 -9.17
CA GLU A 5 -0.64 23.36 -7.99
C GLU A 5 -1.15 22.13 -7.23
N CYS A 6 -0.25 21.23 -6.83
CA CYS A 6 -0.60 20.11 -5.96
C CYS A 6 -0.36 20.47 -4.48
N SER A 7 -1.41 20.39 -3.67
CA SER A 7 -1.34 20.57 -2.21
C SER A 7 -1.65 19.31 -1.41
N LEU A 8 -1.84 18.16 -2.09
CA LEU A 8 -2.14 16.89 -1.44
C LEU A 8 -0.89 16.32 -0.75
N PRO A 9 -0.99 15.63 0.40
CA PRO A 9 0.13 14.89 0.97
C PRO A 9 0.69 13.86 -0.06
N PRO A 10 2.03 13.76 -0.25
CA PRO A 10 3.13 14.36 0.52
C PRO A 10 3.57 15.76 0.03
N CYS A 11 2.91 16.33 -0.97
CA CYS A 11 3.27 17.60 -1.61
C CYS A 11 2.91 18.86 -0.81
N GLN A 12 2.27 18.71 0.36
CA GLN A 12 1.83 19.78 1.25
C GLN A 12 2.93 20.75 1.75
N TYR A 13 4.20 20.46 1.48
CA TYR A 13 5.34 21.32 1.83
C TYR A 13 6.08 21.88 0.61
N VAL A 14 6.02 21.18 -0.54
CA VAL A 14 6.79 21.51 -1.74
C VAL A 14 5.94 22.26 -2.76
N HIS A 15 4.61 22.06 -2.73
CA HIS A 15 3.64 22.72 -3.61
C HIS A 15 4.08 22.73 -5.09
N PRO A 16 4.33 21.55 -5.70
CA PRO A 16 4.79 21.50 -7.08
C PRO A 16 3.74 22.13 -8.00
N ARG A 17 4.23 22.96 -8.92
CA ARG A 17 3.43 23.68 -9.90
C ARG A 17 3.67 23.12 -11.28
N PHE A 18 2.59 22.96 -12.02
CA PHE A 18 2.56 22.38 -13.36
C PHE A 18 1.97 23.39 -14.34
N SER A 19 2.50 23.38 -15.56
CA SER A 19 2.08 24.30 -16.61
C SER A 19 0.96 23.73 -17.48
N ASN A 20 0.74 22.41 -17.44
CA ASN A 20 -0.28 21.69 -18.19
C ASN A 20 -0.97 20.62 -17.33
N SER A 21 -2.13 20.14 -17.79
CA SER A 21 -2.94 19.12 -17.10
C SER A 21 -2.25 17.75 -17.12
N GLU A 22 -1.57 17.40 -18.22
CA GLU A 22 -0.95 16.08 -18.42
C GLU A 22 0.20 15.82 -17.44
N GLU A 23 1.06 16.81 -17.18
CA GLU A 23 2.12 16.73 -16.17
C GLU A 23 1.56 16.59 -14.76
N TYR A 24 0.46 17.27 -14.46
CA TYR A 24 -0.22 17.14 -13.17
C TYR A 24 -0.85 15.76 -13.00
N GLU A 25 -1.51 15.21 -14.03
CA GLU A 25 -2.08 13.87 -14.00
C GLU A 25 -0.98 12.81 -13.83
N LEU A 26 0.13 12.92 -14.57
CA LEU A 26 1.28 12.03 -14.40
C LEU A 26 1.86 12.14 -13.00
N HIS A 27 1.95 13.35 -12.43
CA HIS A 27 2.36 13.57 -11.04
C HIS A 27 1.42 12.87 -10.05
N VAL A 28 0.11 13.01 -10.20
CA VAL A 28 -0.87 12.32 -9.34
C VAL A 28 -0.73 10.81 -9.46
N LEU A 29 -0.63 10.29 -10.68
CA LEU A 29 -0.49 8.86 -10.94
C LEU A 29 0.84 8.29 -10.42
N THR A 30 1.91 9.08 -10.41
CA THR A 30 3.24 8.61 -10.01
C THR A 30 3.55 8.87 -8.54
N LEU A 31 2.99 9.90 -7.91
CA LEU A 31 3.34 10.28 -6.53
C LEU A 31 2.18 10.09 -5.56
N HIS A 32 0.94 10.27 -5.99
CA HIS A 32 -0.24 10.12 -5.12
C HIS A 32 -0.94 8.77 -5.25
N SER A 33 -0.59 7.96 -6.25
CA SER A 33 -1.09 6.59 -6.36
C SER A 33 -0.60 5.71 -5.20
N PHE A 34 -1.55 5.01 -4.60
CA PHE A 34 -1.34 4.01 -3.54
C PHE A 34 -0.72 4.57 -2.25
N ILE A 35 -1.14 5.76 -1.83
CA ILE A 35 -0.81 6.33 -0.50
C ILE A 35 -1.90 5.98 0.52
N CYS A 36 -1.48 5.56 1.72
CA CYS A 36 -2.39 5.46 2.85
C CYS A 36 -2.66 6.85 3.44
N LYS A 37 -3.94 7.25 3.49
CA LYS A 37 -4.35 8.57 4.00
C LYS A 37 -4.12 8.73 5.52
N GLU A 38 -4.09 7.63 6.27
CA GLU A 38 -3.92 7.66 7.73
C GLU A 38 -2.45 7.87 8.13
N CYS A 39 -1.50 7.23 7.44
CA CYS A 39 -0.08 7.26 7.80
C CYS A 39 0.85 7.86 6.74
N ASN A 40 0.29 8.32 5.61
CA ASN A 40 1.00 8.91 4.46
C ASN A 40 2.11 8.02 3.87
N LYS A 41 2.07 6.70 4.13
CA LYS A 41 3.00 5.73 3.52
C LYS A 41 2.55 5.38 2.11
N ARG A 42 3.52 5.19 1.22
CA ARG A 42 3.30 4.81 -0.18
C ARG A 42 3.49 3.31 -0.38
N PHE A 43 2.69 2.72 -1.26
CA PHE A 43 2.71 1.29 -1.56
C PHE A 43 2.91 1.03 -3.06
N PRO A 44 3.41 -0.15 -3.44
CA PRO A 44 3.71 -0.45 -4.85
C PRO A 44 2.48 -0.77 -5.69
N SER A 45 1.34 -1.10 -5.05
CA SER A 45 0.09 -1.40 -5.74
C SER A 45 -1.11 -1.14 -4.84
N GLU A 46 -2.29 -1.00 -5.44
CA GLU A 46 -3.57 -0.88 -4.74
C GLU A 46 -3.78 -2.04 -3.78
N LYS A 47 -3.49 -3.27 -4.24
CA LYS A 47 -3.67 -4.47 -3.43
C LYS A 47 -2.88 -4.44 -2.13
N ILE A 48 -1.62 -3.99 -2.20
CA ILE A 48 -0.77 -3.88 -1.01
C ILE A 48 -1.25 -2.75 -0.10
N LEU A 49 -1.75 -1.64 -0.65
CA LEU A 49 -2.37 -0.58 0.13
C LEU A 49 -3.63 -1.06 0.86
N GLU A 50 -4.52 -1.79 0.19
CA GLU A 50 -5.73 -2.36 0.82
C GLU A 50 -5.36 -3.27 1.99
N ILE A 51 -4.40 -4.18 1.77
CA ILE A 51 -3.92 -5.10 2.81
C ILE A 51 -3.29 -4.30 3.96
N HIS A 52 -2.55 -3.24 3.66
CA HIS A 52 -1.99 -2.37 4.69
C HIS A 52 -3.09 -1.74 5.55
N ILE A 53 -4.13 -1.17 4.92
CA ILE A 53 -5.25 -0.54 5.62
C ILE A 53 -5.96 -1.56 6.51
N ASP A 54 -6.27 -2.75 5.98
CA ASP A 54 -6.95 -3.79 6.75
C ASP A 54 -6.08 -4.29 7.92
N GLU A 55 -4.79 -4.53 7.72
CA GLU A 55 -3.94 -5.08 8.79
C GLU A 55 -3.47 -4.07 9.84
N ASN A 56 -3.35 -2.78 9.48
CA ASN A 56 -2.72 -1.77 10.33
C ASN A 56 -3.69 -0.69 10.83
N HIS A 57 -4.78 -0.44 10.11
CA HIS A 57 -5.71 0.65 10.40
C HIS A 57 -7.13 0.18 10.71
N ASN A 58 -7.51 -1.06 10.37
CA ASN A 58 -8.82 -1.59 10.70
C ASN A 58 -8.89 -2.12 12.15
N PRO A 59 -9.63 -1.47 13.06
CA PRO A 59 -9.74 -1.91 14.46
C PRO A 59 -10.40 -3.28 14.61
N PHE A 60 -11.24 -3.68 13.65
CA PHE A 60 -11.87 -5.00 13.64
C PHE A 60 -10.90 -6.12 13.26
N PHE A 61 -9.74 -5.79 12.68
CA PHE A 61 -8.75 -6.79 12.29
C PHE A 61 -8.25 -7.58 13.50
N VAL A 62 -7.97 -6.89 14.61
CA VAL A 62 -7.52 -7.51 15.86
C VAL A 62 -8.59 -8.45 16.41
N ILE A 63 -9.84 -8.01 16.41
CA ILE A 63 -10.99 -8.80 16.90
C ILE A 63 -11.17 -10.07 16.05
N GLN A 64 -11.12 -9.95 14.73
CA GLN A 64 -11.24 -11.10 13.83
C GLN A 64 -10.06 -12.08 13.99
N ARG A 65 -8.86 -11.56 14.25
CA ARG A 65 -7.66 -12.37 14.51
C ARG A 65 -7.84 -13.19 15.78
N GLU A 66 -8.32 -12.57 16.86
CA GLU A 66 -8.57 -13.23 18.15
C GLU A 66 -9.66 -14.30 18.05
N LYS A 67 -10.67 -14.08 17.20
CA LYS A 67 -11.68 -15.09 16.86
C LYS A 67 -11.15 -16.24 15.98
N GLY A 68 -9.88 -16.21 15.56
CA GLY A 68 -9.26 -17.26 14.75
C GLY A 68 -9.66 -17.25 13.28
N HIS A 69 -10.21 -16.15 12.76
CA HIS A 69 -10.56 -16.04 11.34
C HIS A 69 -9.31 -15.92 10.46
N LYS A 70 -9.41 -16.44 9.23
CA LYS A 70 -8.38 -16.24 8.20
C LYS A 70 -8.56 -14.86 7.58
N ILE A 71 -7.75 -13.91 8.03
CA ILE A 71 -7.84 -12.50 7.63
C ILE A 71 -6.64 -12.01 6.83
N TYR A 72 -5.50 -12.71 6.85
CA TYR A 72 -4.29 -12.27 6.19
C TYR A 72 -4.33 -12.55 4.69
N GLN A 73 -4.72 -11.56 3.88
CA GLN A 73 -4.88 -11.72 2.45
C GLN A 73 -3.53 -11.90 1.72
N CYS A 74 -3.52 -12.78 0.71
CA CYS A 74 -2.40 -12.95 -0.22
C CYS A 74 -2.23 -11.70 -1.11
N PHE A 75 -1.01 -11.49 -1.59
CA PHE A 75 -0.68 -10.34 -2.43
C PHE A 75 -1.18 -10.50 -3.87
N ASP A 76 -1.26 -11.75 -4.37
CA ASP A 76 -1.54 -12.03 -5.79
C ASP A 76 -2.84 -12.81 -6.02
N CYS A 77 -3.51 -13.27 -4.97
CA CYS A 77 -4.77 -13.99 -5.10
C CYS A 77 -5.74 -13.70 -3.95
N GLU A 78 -6.96 -14.20 -4.07
CA GLU A 78 -8.05 -13.97 -3.11
C GLU A 78 -7.92 -14.76 -1.81
N LYS A 79 -6.92 -15.65 -1.70
CA LYS A 79 -6.74 -16.50 -0.53
C LYS A 79 -6.42 -15.68 0.72
N LYS A 80 -7.17 -15.95 1.79
CA LYS A 80 -6.85 -15.47 3.14
C LYS A 80 -6.15 -16.55 3.97
N CYS A 81 -5.10 -16.14 4.66
CA CYS A 81 -4.27 -16.97 5.52
C CYS A 81 -4.57 -16.69 6.99
N MET A 82 -4.19 -17.64 7.84
CA MET A 82 -4.42 -17.54 9.29
C MET A 82 -3.42 -16.63 9.98
N ASP A 83 -2.20 -16.51 9.44
CA ASP A 83 -1.15 -15.64 9.97
C ASP A 83 -0.21 -15.18 8.85
N ARG A 84 0.65 -14.20 9.15
CA ARG A 84 1.63 -13.65 8.21
C ARG A 84 2.66 -14.68 7.75
N LYS A 85 3.03 -15.65 8.60
CA LYS A 85 4.01 -16.70 8.27
C LYS A 85 3.43 -17.66 7.23
N LYS A 86 2.18 -18.08 7.39
CA LYS A 86 1.44 -18.91 6.41
C LYS A 86 1.23 -18.17 5.10
N ARG A 87 0.93 -16.87 5.14
CA ARG A 87 0.91 -16.06 3.90
C ARG A 87 2.25 -16.08 3.20
N ARG A 88 3.35 -15.80 3.91
CA ARG A 88 4.70 -15.83 3.32
C ARG A 88 4.99 -17.17 2.66
N LEU A 89 4.74 -18.27 3.36
CA LEU A 89 4.92 -19.62 2.81
C LEU A 89 4.06 -19.85 1.58
N HIS A 90 2.79 -19.43 1.60
CA HIS A 90 1.90 -19.53 0.46
C HIS A 90 2.41 -18.76 -0.77
N MET A 91 2.97 -17.56 -0.56
CA MET A 91 3.51 -16.76 -1.66
C MET A 91 4.81 -17.33 -2.23
N ILE A 92 5.65 -17.93 -1.40
CA ILE A 92 6.83 -18.67 -1.86
C ILE A 92 6.42 -19.93 -2.64
N ASP A 93 5.52 -20.74 -2.09
CA ASP A 93 5.15 -22.06 -2.65
C ASP A 93 4.25 -21.95 -3.89
N LYS A 94 3.26 -21.05 -3.89
CA LYS A 94 2.27 -20.94 -4.97
C LYS A 94 2.55 -19.84 -5.98
N HIS A 95 3.21 -18.77 -5.56
CA HIS A 95 3.49 -17.60 -6.41
C HIS A 95 4.99 -17.45 -6.73
N GLY A 96 5.84 -18.35 -6.22
CA GLY A 96 7.27 -18.36 -6.56
C GLY A 96 8.04 -17.17 -6.00
N TYR A 97 7.53 -16.49 -4.97
CA TYR A 97 8.22 -15.34 -4.39
C TYR A 97 9.59 -15.75 -3.83
N PRO A 98 10.65 -14.92 -4.02
CA PRO A 98 11.92 -15.11 -3.35
C PRO A 98 11.73 -15.13 -1.82
N LYS A 99 12.53 -15.94 -1.10
CA LYS A 99 12.45 -15.99 0.37
C LYS A 99 12.86 -14.67 1.00
N GLU A 100 13.68 -13.92 0.30
CA GLU A 100 14.33 -12.66 0.62
C GLU A 100 13.43 -11.45 0.31
N TYR A 101 12.31 -11.68 -0.38
CA TYR A 101 11.34 -10.62 -0.66
C TYR A 101 10.88 -9.96 0.65
N ASN A 102 10.75 -8.63 0.63
CA ASN A 102 10.30 -7.87 1.79
C ASN A 102 8.78 -7.98 1.99
N PHE A 103 8.34 -9.06 2.63
CA PHE A 103 6.92 -9.28 2.98
C PHE A 103 6.38 -8.28 4.02
N ARG A 104 7.25 -7.45 4.63
CA ARG A 104 6.86 -6.37 5.54
C ARG A 104 6.59 -5.05 4.80
N ILE A 105 6.60 -5.06 3.46
CA ILE A 105 6.20 -3.92 2.65
C ILE A 105 4.81 -3.38 3.01
N ILE A 106 3.90 -4.25 3.50
CA ILE A 106 2.58 -3.85 4.03
C ILE A 106 2.63 -3.06 5.33
N ASP A 107 3.75 -3.05 6.07
CA ASP A 107 3.86 -2.31 7.33
C ASP A 107 4.45 -0.91 7.09
N TYR A 108 5.42 -0.84 6.17
CA TYR A 108 6.31 0.31 6.02
C TYR A 108 6.19 1.03 4.68
N GLY A 109 5.53 0.41 3.71
CA GLY A 109 5.49 0.94 2.35
C GLY A 109 6.84 0.86 1.64
N ILE A 110 6.93 1.54 0.50
CA ILE A 110 8.18 1.78 -0.22
C ILE A 110 8.86 3.03 0.34
N LYS A 111 10.15 2.93 0.62
CA LYS A 111 10.96 4.12 0.91
C LYS A 111 11.29 4.76 -0.44
N SER A 112 10.86 6.00 -0.65
CA SER A 112 11.41 6.81 -1.73
C SER A 112 12.90 6.98 -1.46
N VAL A 113 13.73 6.48 -2.39
CA VAL A 113 15.16 6.79 -2.46
C VAL A 113 15.31 8.23 -2.89
#